data_AF-A0A6G1QLY6-F1
#
_entry.id   AF-A0A6G1QLY6-F1
#
_cell.length_a   1.000
_cell.length_b   1.000
_cell.length_c   1.000
_cell.angle_alpha   90.00
_cell.angle_beta   90.00
_cell.angle_gamma   90.00
#
_symmetry.space_group_name_H-M   'P 1'
#
loop_
_entity.id
_entity.type
_entity.pdbx_description
1 polymer ?
#
loop_
_entity_poly.entity_id
_entity_poly.type
_entity_poly.pdbx_seq_one_letter_code
_entity_poly.pdbx_strand_id
1 'polypeptide(L)'
;MSVSSPRLTFLNPVIPFAGTILGGLLPGEMVLIQGSVPFNADRFQVDLTRGSSVKPRADVALHFNPRFSRSPCIVCNTLKEERWGREEILYQMPFSVGAAFELILLVQKDKFKVAVNGAHVLEYKHRIELELIDTLNISGKVKVEAIGILPPNSVSFFFFFSFSSCDATCDEV
;
A
#
# COMPACT_ATOMS: atom_id res chain seq x y z
N MET A 1 0.70 -18.47 -19.46
CA MET A 1 0.87 -17.38 -18.48
C MET A 1 -0.07 -17.69 -17.33
N SER A 2 0.44 -17.93 -16.12
CA SER A 2 -0.41 -18.30 -14.98
C SER A 2 -0.94 -17.02 -14.36
N VAL A 3 -2.23 -16.74 -14.54
CA VAL A 3 -2.94 -15.78 -13.68
C VAL A 3 -3.14 -16.51 -12.36
N SER A 4 -2.25 -16.27 -11.38
CA SER A 4 -2.50 -16.76 -10.03
C SER A 4 -3.68 -15.99 -9.46
N SER A 5 -4.75 -16.73 -9.17
CA SER A 5 -5.92 -16.18 -8.49
C SER A 5 -5.50 -15.51 -7.18
N PRO A 6 -6.10 -14.36 -6.82
CA PRO A 6 -5.92 -13.79 -5.49
C PRO A 6 -6.32 -14.84 -4.45
N ARG A 7 -5.54 -14.95 -3.37
CA ARG A 7 -5.90 -15.84 -2.26
C ARG A 7 -6.99 -15.25 -1.36
N LEU A 8 -7.19 -13.93 -1.45
CA LEU A 8 -8.23 -13.19 -0.76
C LEU A 8 -8.68 -12.04 -1.65
N THR A 9 -9.99 -11.86 -1.79
CA THR A 9 -10.60 -10.81 -2.60
C THR A 9 -11.76 -10.16 -1.85
N PHE A 10 -11.84 -8.83 -1.91
CA PHE A 10 -13.02 -8.08 -1.50
C PHE A 10 -13.50 -7.26 -2.70
N LEU A 11 -14.79 -7.35 -3.03
CA LEU A 11 -15.40 -6.64 -4.15
C LEU A 11 -16.37 -5.57 -3.65
N ASN A 12 -16.27 -4.38 -4.21
CA ASN A 12 -17.08 -3.21 -3.87
C ASN A 12 -17.23 -2.97 -2.35
N PRO A 13 -16.14 -3.00 -1.55
CA PRO A 13 -16.26 -2.79 -0.12
C PRO A 13 -16.76 -1.38 0.21
N VAL A 14 -17.60 -1.29 1.24
CA VAL A 14 -18.05 0.00 1.79
C VAL A 14 -16.89 0.66 2.54
N ILE A 15 -16.74 1.98 2.39
CA ILE A 15 -15.71 2.78 3.08
C ILE A 15 -16.35 3.53 4.26
N PRO A 16 -15.79 3.47 5.49
CA PRO A 16 -14.53 2.83 5.86
C PRO A 16 -14.58 1.30 5.81
N PHE A 17 -13.50 0.70 5.31
CA PHE A 17 -13.33 -0.75 5.21
C PHE A 17 -12.28 -1.22 6.23
N ALA A 18 -12.52 -2.37 6.83
CA ALA A 18 -11.55 -3.12 7.63
C ALA A 18 -11.67 -4.60 7.25
N GLY A 19 -10.57 -5.19 6.77
CA GLY A 19 -10.52 -6.57 6.31
C GLY A 19 -9.35 -7.33 6.93
N THR A 20 -9.63 -8.50 7.50
CA THR A 20 -8.61 -9.41 8.00
C THR A 20 -7.93 -10.13 6.84
N ILE A 21 -6.61 -10.11 6.83
CA ILE A 21 -5.73 -10.86 5.95
C ILE A 21 -5.40 -12.17 6.67
N LEU A 22 -6.19 -13.21 6.41
CA LEU A 22 -6.00 -14.52 7.04
C LEU A 22 -4.58 -15.05 6.77
N GLY A 23 -3.86 -15.41 7.84
CA GLY A 23 -2.46 -15.83 7.76
C GLY A 23 -1.42 -14.70 7.69
N GLY A 24 -1.85 -13.44 7.80
CA GLY A 24 -0.98 -12.27 7.73
C GLY A 24 -0.46 -11.99 6.31
N LEU A 25 0.38 -10.96 6.19
CA LEU A 25 1.12 -10.68 4.95
C LEU A 25 2.42 -11.48 4.86
N LEU A 26 2.72 -12.00 3.69
CA LEU A 26 3.95 -12.75 3.44
C LEU A 26 4.88 -12.01 2.46
N PRO A 27 6.21 -12.15 2.61
CA PRO A 27 7.15 -11.62 1.62
C PRO A 27 6.87 -12.15 0.20
N GLY A 28 6.86 -11.24 -0.77
CA GLY A 28 6.57 -11.49 -2.18
C GLY A 28 5.09 -11.30 -2.55
N GLU A 29 4.18 -11.16 -1.58
CA GLU A 29 2.78 -10.89 -1.86
C GLU A 29 2.54 -9.44 -2.30
N MET A 30 1.43 -9.25 -2.99
CA MET A 30 0.96 -7.92 -3.36
C MET A 30 -0.44 -7.67 -2.80
N VAL A 31 -0.63 -6.50 -2.20
CA VAL A 31 -1.95 -5.94 -1.92
C VAL A 31 -2.34 -5.07 -3.11
N LEU A 32 -3.28 -5.53 -3.91
CA LEU A 32 -3.89 -4.80 -5.02
C LEU A 32 -5.14 -4.07 -4.53
N ILE A 33 -5.26 -2.78 -4.83
CA ILE A 33 -6.44 -1.97 -4.56
C ILE A 33 -6.80 -1.22 -5.84
N GLN A 34 -7.97 -1.50 -6.38
CA GLN A 34 -8.54 -0.78 -7.53
C GLN A 34 -9.71 0.07 -7.06
N GLY A 35 -9.77 1.30 -7.55
CA GLY A 35 -10.80 2.25 -7.14
C GLY A 35 -10.72 3.58 -7.86
N SER A 36 -11.36 4.60 -7.28
CA SER A 36 -11.34 5.95 -7.81
C SER A 36 -11.32 6.99 -6.69
N VAL A 37 -10.70 8.13 -6.97
CA VAL A 37 -10.69 9.29 -6.06
C VAL A 37 -11.86 10.20 -6.42
N PRO A 38 -12.80 10.50 -5.50
CA PRO A 38 -13.88 11.46 -5.75
C PRO A 38 -13.36 12.89 -6.05
N PHE A 39 -14.11 13.68 -6.81
CA PHE A 39 -13.74 15.07 -7.16
C PHE A 39 -13.53 15.99 -5.94
N ASN A 40 -14.25 15.73 -4.84
CA ASN A 40 -14.18 16.52 -3.60
C ASN A 40 -13.26 15.88 -2.54
N ALA A 41 -12.37 14.97 -2.95
CA ALA A 41 -11.42 14.32 -2.06
C ALA A 41 -10.39 15.31 -1.51
N ASP A 42 -10.28 15.38 -0.19
CA ASP A 42 -9.21 16.08 0.52
C ASP A 42 -8.08 15.11 0.91
N ARG A 43 -8.45 13.88 1.29
CA ARG A 43 -7.52 12.78 1.56
C ARG A 43 -8.23 11.43 1.58
N PHE A 44 -7.46 10.36 1.42
CA PHE A 44 -7.82 9.02 1.86
C PHE A 44 -6.60 8.34 2.47
N GLN A 45 -6.79 7.20 3.12
CA GLN A 45 -5.69 6.43 3.67
C GLN A 45 -5.90 4.93 3.51
N VAL A 46 -4.78 4.24 3.37
CA VAL A 46 -4.65 2.79 3.39
C VAL A 46 -3.71 2.44 4.53
N ASP A 47 -4.22 1.74 5.54
CA ASP A 47 -3.49 1.38 6.74
C ASP A 47 -3.31 -0.14 6.82
N LEU A 48 -2.08 -0.59 6.93
CA LEU A 48 -1.74 -1.98 7.28
C LEU A 48 -1.48 -2.04 8.78
N THR A 49 -2.27 -2.80 9.52
CA THR A 49 -2.29 -2.79 10.98
C THR A 49 -2.08 -4.16 11.60
N ARG A 50 -1.64 -4.15 12.87
CA ARG A 50 -1.62 -5.32 13.76
C ARG A 50 -2.96 -5.41 14.49
N GLY A 51 -3.88 -6.17 13.94
CA GLY A 51 -5.25 -6.29 14.40
C GLY A 51 -6.10 -5.05 14.16
N SER A 52 -7.28 -5.02 14.77
CA SER A 52 -8.31 -4.00 14.58
C SER A 52 -8.79 -3.35 15.89
N SER A 53 -7.98 -3.41 16.95
CA SER A 53 -8.34 -2.80 18.24
C SER A 53 -8.52 -1.28 18.10
N VAL A 54 -9.58 -0.75 18.71
CA VAL A 54 -9.87 0.69 18.74
C VAL A 54 -9.36 1.35 20.02
N LYS A 55 -9.23 0.60 21.12
CA LYS A 55 -8.75 1.10 22.41
C LYS A 55 -8.03 -0.03 23.19
N PRO A 56 -6.69 0.02 23.32
CA PRO A 56 -5.80 0.96 22.63
C PRO A 56 -5.90 0.78 21.11
N ARG A 57 -5.68 1.85 20.36
CA ARG A 57 -5.67 1.79 18.89
C ARG A 57 -4.59 0.83 18.42
N ALA A 58 -4.95 -0.04 17.48
CA ALA A 58 -4.04 -0.97 16.84
C ALA A 58 -2.83 -0.24 16.23
N ASP A 59 -1.67 -0.86 16.35
CA ASP A 59 -0.45 -0.37 15.71
C ASP A 59 -0.64 -0.38 14.18
N VAL A 60 -0.15 0.68 13.52
CA VAL A 60 -0.20 0.85 12.07
C VAL A 60 1.22 0.70 11.55
N ALA A 61 1.52 -0.42 10.90
CA ALA A 61 2.83 -0.69 10.33
C ALA A 61 3.13 0.24 9.14
N LEU A 62 2.16 0.40 8.25
CA LEU A 62 2.19 1.36 7.15
C LEU A 62 0.88 2.16 7.14
N HIS A 63 0.98 3.46 7.36
CA HIS A 63 -0.05 4.45 7.06
C HIS A 63 0.29 5.08 5.73
N PHE A 64 -0.46 4.80 4.66
CA PHE A 64 -0.29 5.43 3.36
C PHE A 64 -1.42 6.43 3.13
N ASN A 65 -1.10 7.72 3.12
CA ASN A 65 -2.10 8.79 3.14
C ASN A 65 -1.87 9.87 2.07
N PRO A 66 -2.44 9.69 0.87
CA PRO A 66 -2.56 10.74 -0.13
C PRO A 66 -3.43 11.89 0.37
N ARG A 67 -2.93 13.12 0.24
CA ARG A 67 -3.57 14.38 0.60
C ARG A 67 -3.59 15.28 -0.63
N PHE A 68 -4.76 15.84 -0.98
CA PHE A 68 -4.98 16.59 -2.22
C PHE A 68 -5.07 18.11 -2.03
N SER A 69 -5.16 18.59 -0.80
CA SER A 69 -5.42 20.01 -0.50
C SER A 69 -4.14 20.83 -0.28
N ARG A 70 -4.13 22.07 -0.79
CA ARG A 70 -3.07 23.11 -0.71
C ARG A 70 -1.70 22.73 -1.29
N SER A 71 -1.10 21.66 -0.78
CA SER A 71 0.19 21.12 -1.20
C SER A 71 0.04 19.61 -1.32
N PRO A 72 -0.38 19.10 -2.50
CA PRO A 72 -0.60 17.67 -2.71
C PRO A 72 0.64 16.86 -2.33
N CYS A 73 0.44 15.84 -1.50
CA CYS A 73 1.52 14.94 -1.08
C CYS A 73 0.97 13.58 -0.63
N ILE A 74 1.85 12.60 -0.56
CA ILE A 74 1.60 11.34 0.12
C ILE A 74 2.41 11.35 1.40
N VAL A 75 1.74 11.12 2.53
CA VAL A 75 2.40 10.89 3.82
C VAL A 75 2.42 9.41 4.13
N CYS A 76 3.62 8.91 4.42
CA CYS A 76 3.85 7.58 4.97
C CYS A 76 4.31 7.68 6.42
N ASN A 77 3.74 6.86 7.31
CA ASN A 77 4.18 6.80 8.70
C ASN A 77 3.82 5.46 9.36
N THR A 78 4.26 5.28 10.61
CA THR A 78 3.93 4.16 11.48
C THR A 78 3.34 4.71 12.78
N LEU A 79 2.27 4.08 13.26
CA LEU A 79 1.73 4.31 14.59
C LEU A 79 2.15 3.12 15.47
N LYS A 80 2.83 3.36 16.58
CA LYS A 80 3.18 2.34 17.57
C LYS A 80 2.78 2.83 18.95
N GLU A 81 2.03 2.03 19.69
CA GLU A 81 1.54 2.36 21.03
C GLU A 81 0.81 3.72 21.05
N GLU A 82 -0.07 3.93 20.06
CA GLU A 82 -0.85 5.16 19.85
C GLU A 82 -0.02 6.43 19.56
N ARG A 83 1.27 6.29 19.24
CA ARG A 83 2.16 7.40 18.88
C ARG A 83 2.63 7.31 17.44
N TRP A 84 2.48 8.42 16.72
CA TRP A 84 3.01 8.53 15.35
C TRP A 84 4.52 8.71 15.38
N GLY A 85 5.21 8.01 14.48
CA GLY A 85 6.64 8.18 14.25
C GLY A 85 6.94 9.39 13.35
N ARG A 86 8.15 9.37 12.79
CA ARG A 86 8.59 10.38 11.80
C ARG A 86 7.90 10.16 10.46
N GLU A 87 7.24 11.20 9.95
CA GLU A 87 6.64 11.19 8.61
C GLU A 87 7.71 11.08 7.50
N GLU A 88 7.40 10.29 6.49
CA GLU A 88 8.05 10.30 5.18
C GLU A 88 7.07 10.91 4.18
N ILE A 89 7.46 11.98 3.49
CA ILE A 89 6.56 12.77 2.64
C ILE A 89 7.07 12.73 1.21
N LEU A 90 6.20 12.29 0.29
CA LEU A 90 6.41 12.39 -1.15
C LEU A 90 5.54 13.51 -1.71
N TYR A 91 6.14 14.51 -2.33
CA TYR A 91 5.41 15.63 -2.95
C TYR A 91 4.95 15.34 -4.38
N GLN A 92 5.41 14.25 -4.98
CA GLN A 92 4.88 13.76 -6.24
C GLN A 92 3.53 13.08 -6.00
N MET A 93 2.48 13.59 -6.65
CA MET A 93 1.12 13.07 -6.52
C MET A 93 0.75 12.23 -7.76
N PRO A 94 0.72 10.88 -7.66
CA PRO A 94 0.33 10.00 -8.76
C PRO A 94 -1.20 9.83 -8.90
N PHE A 95 -1.99 10.31 -7.93
CA PHE A 95 -3.44 10.24 -7.95
C PHE A 95 -4.05 11.53 -8.50
N SER A 96 -5.14 11.40 -9.25
CA SER A 96 -5.95 12.55 -9.69
C SER A 96 -7.35 12.45 -9.12
N VAL A 97 -7.89 13.57 -8.60
CA VAL A 97 -9.29 13.65 -8.21
C VAL A 97 -10.19 13.44 -9.43
N GLY A 98 -11.28 12.70 -9.25
CA GLY A 98 -12.17 12.29 -10.34
C GLY A 98 -11.67 11.13 -11.20
N ALA A 99 -10.47 10.59 -10.94
CA ALA A 99 -9.87 9.53 -11.75
C ALA A 99 -9.85 8.17 -11.02
N ALA A 100 -9.85 7.10 -11.82
CA ALA A 100 -9.58 5.76 -11.35
C ALA A 100 -8.08 5.58 -11.03
N PHE A 101 -7.78 4.62 -10.17
CA PHE A 101 -6.42 4.22 -9.85
C PHE A 101 -6.32 2.71 -9.63
N GLU A 102 -5.12 2.21 -9.86
CA GLU A 102 -4.64 0.93 -9.35
C GLU A 102 -3.48 1.20 -8.40
N LEU A 103 -3.60 0.74 -7.16
CA LEU A 103 -2.55 0.82 -6.14
C LEU A 103 -2.06 -0.60 -5.84
N ILE A 104 -0.75 -0.79 -5.90
CA ILE A 104 -0.07 -2.04 -5.55
C ILE A 104 0.91 -1.77 -4.41
N LEU A 105 0.74 -2.50 -3.31
CA LEU A 105 1.72 -2.59 -2.23
C LEU A 105 2.42 -3.95 -2.35
N LEU A 106 3.64 -3.96 -2.87
CA LEU A 106 4.49 -5.14 -2.87
C LEU A 106 5.15 -5.29 -1.49
N VAL A 107 4.91 -6.43 -0.86
CA VAL A 107 5.45 -6.79 0.44
C VAL A 107 6.82 -7.42 0.24
N GLN A 108 7.90 -6.75 0.64
CA GLN A 108 9.24 -7.33 0.70
C GLN A 108 9.62 -7.65 2.15
N LYS A 109 10.75 -8.35 2.34
CA LYS A 109 11.22 -8.74 3.68
C LYS A 109 11.57 -7.53 4.55
N ASP A 110 12.07 -6.45 3.96
CA ASP A 110 12.62 -5.28 4.65
C ASP A 110 11.81 -4.00 4.44
N LYS A 111 10.90 -3.99 3.46
CA LYS A 111 10.13 -2.80 3.07
C LYS A 111 8.84 -3.13 2.34
N PHE A 112 7.98 -2.14 2.20
CA PHE A 112 6.95 -2.09 1.17
C PHE A 112 7.45 -1.33 -0.05
N LYS A 113 7.14 -1.80 -1.26
CA LYS A 113 7.24 -0.99 -2.48
C LYS A 113 5.85 -0.62 -2.94
N VAL A 114 5.65 0.65 -3.27
CA VAL A 114 4.37 1.17 -3.72
C VAL A 114 4.44 1.49 -5.21
N ALA A 115 3.44 1.04 -5.95
CA ALA A 115 3.20 1.47 -7.31
C ALA A 115 1.75 1.95 -7.48
N VAL A 116 1.58 2.96 -8.31
CA VAL A 116 0.27 3.50 -8.69
C VAL A 116 0.20 3.55 -10.20
N ASN A 117 -0.86 2.98 -10.79
CA ASN A 117 -1.11 2.95 -12.24
C ASN A 117 0.08 2.41 -13.04
N GLY A 118 0.72 1.35 -12.55
CA GLY A 118 1.91 0.80 -13.20
C GLY A 118 3.09 1.77 -13.17
N ALA A 119 3.29 2.57 -12.12
CA ALA A 119 4.53 3.30 -11.95
C ALA A 119 4.98 3.17 -10.50
N HIS A 120 6.26 2.91 -10.28
CA HIS A 120 6.83 2.95 -8.94
C HIS A 120 6.74 4.36 -8.37
N VAL A 121 6.29 4.47 -7.10
CA VAL A 121 6.04 5.75 -6.43
C VAL A 121 6.99 5.96 -5.27
N LEU A 122 7.08 4.99 -4.36
CA LEU A 122 7.93 5.07 -3.17
C LEU A 122 8.25 3.69 -2.59
N GLU A 123 9.23 3.65 -1.71
CA GLU A 123 9.53 2.52 -0.82
C GLU A 123 9.35 2.97 0.64
N TYR A 124 8.90 2.08 1.52
CA TYR A 124 8.75 2.36 2.94
C TYR A 124 9.32 1.20 3.77
N LYS A 125 10.40 1.45 4.52
CA LYS A 125 11.05 0.41 5.35
C LYS A 125 10.14 -0.01 6.49
N HIS A 126 10.15 -1.31 6.80
CA HIS A 126 9.39 -1.84 7.93
C HIS A 126 9.88 -1.24 9.25
N ARG A 127 8.96 -0.67 10.03
CA ARG A 127 9.21 -0.18 11.39
C ARG A 127 8.53 -1.04 12.47
N ILE A 128 7.71 -1.99 12.03
CA ILE A 128 7.03 -3.03 12.79
C ILE A 128 7.27 -4.34 12.04
N GLU A 129 7.41 -5.44 12.78
CA GLU A 129 7.61 -6.78 12.22
C GLU A 129 6.46 -7.16 11.27
N LEU A 130 6.82 -7.58 10.05
CA LEU A 130 5.86 -7.90 8.99
C LEU A 130 4.88 -9.00 9.42
N GLU A 131 5.36 -9.97 10.18
CA GLU A 131 4.60 -11.14 10.64
C GLU A 131 3.42 -10.77 11.56
N LEU A 132 3.41 -9.55 12.10
CA LEU A 132 2.35 -9.04 12.96
C LEU A 132 1.21 -8.36 12.18
N ILE A 133 1.36 -8.17 10.88
CA ILE A 133 0.41 -7.41 10.06
C ILE A 133 -0.64 -8.37 9.49
N ASP A 134 -1.88 -8.19 9.93
CA ASP A 134 -3.00 -9.08 9.61
C ASP A 134 -4.27 -8.35 9.18
N THR A 135 -4.24 -7.01 9.10
CA THR A 135 -5.45 -6.22 8.88
C THR A 135 -5.18 -5.08 7.92
N LEU A 136 -6.06 -4.95 6.92
CA LEU A 136 -6.09 -3.83 5.97
C LEU A 136 -7.26 -2.92 6.33
N ASN A 137 -7.00 -1.64 6.53
CA ASN A 137 -8.04 -0.62 6.70
C ASN A 137 -7.95 0.41 5.59
N ILE A 138 -9.09 0.83 5.06
CA ILE A 138 -9.19 1.90 4.06
C ILE A 138 -10.23 2.90 4.54
N SER A 139 -9.88 4.19 4.59
CA SER A 139 -10.78 5.24 5.05
C SER A 139 -10.51 6.59 4.36
N GLY A 140 -11.39 7.56 4.61
CA GLY A 140 -11.39 8.86 3.93
C GLY A 140 -12.17 8.85 2.62
N LYS A 141 -11.95 9.85 1.76
CA LYS A 141 -12.72 10.02 0.53
C LYS A 141 -12.08 9.24 -0.62
N VAL A 142 -12.52 7.99 -0.75
CA VAL A 142 -12.11 7.07 -1.81
C VAL A 142 -13.26 6.11 -2.10
N LYS A 143 -13.42 5.69 -3.36
CA LYS A 143 -14.28 4.57 -3.74
C LYS A 143 -13.38 3.38 -4.05
N VAL A 144 -13.65 2.22 -3.48
CA VAL A 144 -12.90 0.99 -3.73
C VAL A 144 -13.80 -0.02 -4.44
N GLU A 145 -13.27 -0.61 -5.50
CA GLU A 145 -14.00 -1.52 -6.38
C GLU A 145 -13.49 -2.96 -6.21
N ALA A 146 -12.19 -3.12 -6.01
CA ALA A 146 -11.59 -4.41 -5.69
C ALA A 146 -10.39 -4.25 -4.76
N ILE A 147 -10.25 -5.22 -3.86
CA ILE A 147 -9.04 -5.46 -3.07
C ILE A 147 -8.65 -6.92 -3.32
N GLY A 148 -7.37 -7.18 -3.60
CA GLY A 148 -6.85 -8.53 -3.79
C GLY A 148 -5.52 -8.73 -3.06
N ILE A 149 -5.37 -9.87 -2.39
CA ILE A 149 -4.07 -10.34 -1.90
C ILE A 149 -3.55 -11.38 -2.89
N LEU A 150 -2.51 -11.02 -3.63
CA LEU A 150 -1.94 -11.82 -4.69
C LEU A 150 -0.71 -12.59 -4.17
N PRO A 151 -0.61 -13.90 -4.45
CA PRO A 151 0.57 -14.67 -4.06
C PRO A 151 1.83 -14.23 -4.82
N PRO A 152 3.04 -14.60 -4.34
CA PRO A 152 4.27 -14.36 -5.05
C PRO A 152 4.23 -14.92 -6.48
N ASN A 153 4.85 -14.23 -7.43
CA ASN A 153 4.86 -14.59 -8.87
C ASN A 153 3.51 -14.47 -9.60
N SER A 154 2.60 -13.63 -9.10
CA SER A 154 1.45 -13.15 -9.88
C SER A 154 1.89 -12.15 -10.96
N VAL A 155 2.69 -12.63 -11.92
CA VAL A 155 3.35 -11.85 -12.98
C VAL A 155 2.53 -11.87 -14.28
N SER A 156 1.61 -10.92 -14.39
CA SER A 156 1.37 -10.24 -15.68
C SER A 156 1.48 -8.71 -15.57
N PHE A 157 1.49 -8.16 -14.35
CA PHE A 157 1.59 -6.71 -14.10
C PHE A 157 3.03 -6.20 -13.84
N PHE A 158 4.05 -7.07 -13.89
CA PHE A 158 5.44 -6.68 -13.62
C PHE A 158 6.10 -5.80 -14.68
N PHE A 159 5.42 -5.49 -15.79
CA PHE A 159 5.98 -4.68 -16.88
C PHE A 159 6.29 -3.22 -16.54
N PHE A 160 6.07 -2.79 -15.31
CA PHE A 160 6.25 -1.40 -14.89
C PHE A 160 7.23 -1.17 -13.74
N PHE A 161 7.75 -2.22 -13.11
CA PHE A 161 8.92 -2.07 -12.25
C PHE A 161 10.17 -2.24 -13.12
N SER A 162 10.50 -1.23 -13.93
CA SER A 162 11.83 -1.16 -14.53
C SER A 162 12.83 -1.03 -13.39
N PHE A 163 13.59 -2.09 -13.13
CA PHE A 163 14.76 -2.05 -12.25
C PHE A 163 15.76 -1.06 -12.84
N SER A 164 15.98 0.08 -12.20
CA SER A 164 17.25 0.78 -12.32
C SER A 164 18.16 0.26 -11.23
N SER A 165 18.67 -0.95 -11.41
CA SER A 165 19.86 -1.41 -10.71
C SER A 165 21.04 -1.12 -11.63
N CYS A 166 21.62 0.08 -11.49
CA CYS A 166 22.97 0.32 -11.96
C CYS A 166 23.88 0.20 -10.74
N ASP A 167 24.20 -1.04 -10.39
CA ASP A 167 25.43 -1.36 -9.64
C ASP A 167 26.24 -2.27 -10.58
N ALA A 168 27.18 -1.66 -11.28
CA ALA A 168 28.27 -2.37 -11.92
C ALA A 168 29.54 -2.01 -11.14
N THR A 169 29.78 -2.73 -10.05
CA THR A 169 31.13 -3.02 -9.60
C THR A 169 31.54 -4.34 -10.25
N CYS A 170 32.51 -4.26 -11.16
CA CYS A 170 33.44 -5.34 -11.45
C CYS A 170 34.82 -4.69 -11.49
N ASP A 171 35.60 -4.93 -10.43
CA ASP A 171 37.05 -4.97 -10.52
C ASP A 171 37.46 -6.02 -11.57
N GLU A 172 38.53 -5.75 -12.32
CA GLU A 172 39.68 -6.65 -12.50
C GLU A 172 40.70 -6.04 -13.49
N VAL A 173 41.92 -5.88 -12.96
CA VAL A 173 43.27 -5.65 -13.55
C VAL A 173 43.61 -4.27 -14.14
#